data_AF-A0AAN8Y8G0-F1
#
_entry.id   AF-A0AAN8Y8G0-F1
#
_cell.length_a   1.000
_cell.length_b   1.000
_cell.length_c   1.000
_cell.angle_alpha   90.00
_cell.angle_beta   90.00
_cell.angle_gamma   90.00
#
_symmetry.space_group_name_H-M   'P 1'
#
loop_
_entity.id
_entity.type
_entity.pdbx_description
1 polymer ?
#
loop_
_entity_poly.entity_id
_entity_poly.type
_entity_poly.pdbx_seq_one_letter_code
_entity_poly.pdbx_strand_id
1 'polypeptide(L)'
;MGVPEPVCTDPFPENRREDDAGAAFVLESKGEWWHAGFHLTTAIVGPTVLTLPYAFRGLGWALGFFCLTVMGLVTFYSYYLMSLVLDHCEKSGRRHIRFRELAADVLGSGWMFYFVIFIQTAVNTGISIGAILLAGECLQIMYSELSPHGPLKLYHFIAMVTVIMICLSQFPSFHSLRHINLASLFLSLGYTFLVVGACIRAGTSKNAPPRDYSLETSHLSRLFSAFTSISIIAAIFGNGILPEIQATLAPPATGKMLKGLMLCYSVILVTFYSASVSGYWVFGNKSNSNILKSLMPDEGPSLAPTWVLGLAIAFILLQLFAIGLVYSQVAYEIMEKNSADANKAVFSLRNLIPRIILRTLYMTLCGFFAAMLPFFGDINGVVGAVGFIPLDFVLPMLLYNMTFKPKKSSITFWVNTSIMIIFSCAGLLGSFSSIRKLVLDANKFKLFSSDVVD
;
A
#
# COMPACT_ATOMS: atom_id res chain seq x y z
N MET A 1 1.17 -38.48 44.42
CA MET A 1 0.19 -37.40 44.14
C MET A 1 0.90 -36.38 43.26
N GLY A 2 0.68 -36.43 41.95
CA GLY A 2 1.24 -35.45 41.02
C GLY A 2 0.41 -34.17 41.08
N VAL A 3 1.07 -33.04 41.26
CA VAL A 3 0.46 -31.71 41.20
C VAL A 3 0.00 -31.50 39.74
N PRO A 4 -1.26 -31.15 39.47
CA PRO A 4 -1.69 -30.82 38.12
C PRO A 4 -1.01 -29.51 37.70
N GLU A 5 -0.44 -29.50 36.49
CA GLU A 5 0.03 -28.26 35.87
C GLU A 5 -1.13 -27.25 35.77
N PRO A 6 -0.88 -25.95 35.99
CA PRO A 6 -1.92 -24.94 35.84
C PRO A 6 -2.32 -24.87 34.37
N VAL A 7 -3.60 -25.14 34.09
CA VAL A 7 -4.23 -24.86 32.81
C VAL A 7 -4.02 -23.39 32.51
N CYS A 8 -3.17 -23.08 31.54
CA CYS A 8 -3.02 -21.73 31.01
C CYS A 8 -4.36 -21.39 30.35
N THR A 9 -5.22 -20.67 31.07
CA THR A 9 -6.46 -20.15 30.53
C THR A 9 -6.10 -19.14 29.45
N ASP A 10 -6.36 -19.52 28.19
CA ASP A 10 -6.16 -18.68 27.03
C ASP A 10 -6.94 -17.37 27.23
N PRO A 11 -6.29 -16.19 27.29
CA PRO A 11 -6.96 -14.92 27.54
C PRO A 11 -7.81 -14.46 26.34
N PHE A 12 -7.73 -15.17 25.21
CA PHE A 12 -8.52 -14.90 24.02
C PHE A 12 -9.48 -16.07 23.80
N PRO A 13 -10.81 -15.83 23.76
CA PRO A 13 -11.74 -16.89 23.36
C PRO A 13 -11.30 -17.39 21.98
N GLU A 14 -11.23 -18.71 21.80
CA GLU A 14 -11.11 -19.36 20.49
C GLU A 14 -12.27 -18.85 19.61
N ASN A 15 -12.04 -17.76 18.89
CA ASN A 15 -12.97 -17.29 17.89
C ASN A 15 -12.80 -18.26 16.71
N ARG A 16 -13.50 -19.39 16.77
CA ARG A 16 -13.55 -20.31 15.62
C ARG A 16 -14.02 -19.47 14.43
N ARG A 17 -13.36 -19.65 13.29
CA ARG A 17 -13.69 -19.00 12.01
C ARG A 17 -15.20 -19.06 11.68
N GLU A 18 -15.90 -20.07 12.21
CA GLU A 18 -17.34 -20.29 12.06
C GLU A 18 -18.20 -19.22 12.76
N ASP A 19 -17.73 -18.62 13.85
CA ASP A 19 -18.46 -17.60 14.62
C ASP A 19 -18.14 -16.16 14.15
N ASP A 20 -17.06 -15.99 13.38
CA ASP A 20 -16.62 -14.71 12.85
C ASP A 20 -17.08 -14.52 11.40
N ALA A 21 -18.29 -13.96 11.25
CA ALA A 21 -18.93 -13.70 9.97
C ALA A 21 -18.02 -12.90 9.00
N GLY A 22 -17.24 -11.94 9.52
CA GLY A 22 -16.33 -11.12 8.73
C GLY A 22 -15.23 -11.98 8.09
N ALA A 23 -14.54 -12.79 8.89
CA ALA A 23 -13.52 -13.70 8.37
C ALA A 23 -14.09 -14.79 7.45
N ALA A 24 -15.24 -15.38 7.81
CA ALA A 24 -15.86 -16.47 7.06
C ALA A 24 -16.29 -16.04 5.64
N PHE A 25 -16.79 -14.81 5.49
CA PHE A 25 -17.24 -14.30 4.20
C PHE A 25 -16.10 -13.75 3.33
N VAL A 26 -15.02 -13.28 3.95
CA VAL A 26 -13.95 -12.54 3.26
C VAL A 26 -12.79 -13.44 2.85
N LEU A 27 -12.37 -14.37 3.72
CA LEU A 27 -11.20 -15.22 3.50
C LEU A 27 -11.61 -16.66 3.19
N GLU A 28 -11.19 -17.21 2.04
CA GLU A 28 -11.28 -18.64 1.72
C GLU A 28 -9.89 -19.25 1.55
N SER A 29 -9.57 -20.32 2.27
CA SER A 29 -8.24 -20.94 2.30
C SER A 29 -8.06 -22.02 1.21
N LYS A 30 -8.22 -21.64 -0.06
CA LYS A 30 -8.16 -22.56 -1.23
C LYS A 30 -7.03 -22.24 -2.22
N GLY A 31 -6.17 -21.29 -1.91
CA GLY A 31 -5.15 -20.77 -2.81
C GLY A 31 -3.88 -21.62 -2.90
N GLU A 32 -3.39 -21.81 -4.12
CA GLU A 32 -2.02 -22.21 -4.42
C GLU A 32 -0.97 -21.08 -4.28
N TRP A 33 0.32 -21.43 -4.27
CA TRP A 33 1.42 -20.49 -4.04
C TRP A 33 1.47 -19.31 -5.03
N TRP A 34 1.11 -19.54 -6.30
CA TRP A 34 1.10 -18.47 -7.31
C TRP A 34 -0.03 -17.47 -7.07
N HIS A 35 -1.16 -17.90 -6.46
CA HIS A 35 -2.21 -16.97 -6.08
C HIS A 35 -1.72 -16.02 -5.00
N ALA A 36 -0.99 -16.51 -3.99
CA ALA A 36 -0.34 -15.63 -3.01
C ALA A 36 0.63 -14.66 -3.70
N GLY A 37 1.41 -15.13 -4.68
CA GLY A 37 2.24 -14.26 -5.51
C GLY A 37 1.45 -13.16 -6.23
N PHE A 38 0.29 -13.47 -6.81
CA PHE A 38 -0.59 -12.48 -7.45
C PHE A 38 -1.18 -11.50 -6.44
N HIS A 39 -1.62 -11.97 -5.27
CA HIS A 39 -2.11 -11.11 -4.18
C HIS A 39 -1.03 -10.16 -3.67
N LEU A 40 0.20 -10.67 -3.43
CA LEU A 40 1.35 -9.85 -3.04
C LEU A 40 1.69 -8.80 -4.09
N THR A 41 1.75 -9.22 -5.36
CA THR A 41 2.06 -8.32 -6.48
C THR A 41 0.98 -7.25 -6.62
N THR A 42 -0.30 -7.61 -6.51
CA THR A 42 -1.41 -6.65 -6.56
C THR A 42 -1.32 -5.63 -5.43
N ALA A 43 -1.01 -6.08 -4.21
CA ALA A 43 -0.94 -5.21 -3.03
C ALA A 43 0.28 -4.28 -3.06
N ILE A 44 1.45 -4.76 -3.47
CA ILE A 44 2.72 -4.02 -3.42
C ILE A 44 2.98 -3.26 -4.73
N VAL A 45 2.82 -3.92 -5.88
CA VAL A 45 3.10 -3.34 -7.21
C VAL A 45 1.88 -2.60 -7.73
N GLY A 46 1.47 -1.58 -6.97
CA GLY A 46 0.40 -0.66 -7.33
C GLY A 46 0.89 0.56 -8.13
N PRO A 47 -0.04 1.40 -8.62
CA PRO A 47 0.31 2.61 -9.38
C PRO A 47 1.07 3.65 -8.55
N THR A 48 1.14 3.49 -7.22
CA THR A 48 2.05 4.22 -6.32
C THR A 48 3.53 4.08 -6.73
N VAL A 49 3.91 3.01 -7.45
CA VAL A 49 5.25 2.87 -8.06
C VAL A 49 5.62 4.06 -8.95
N LEU A 50 4.62 4.72 -9.55
CA LEU A 50 4.80 5.87 -10.41
C LEU A 50 5.22 7.14 -9.64
N THR A 51 5.18 7.11 -8.31
CA THR A 51 5.72 8.17 -7.43
C THR A 51 7.21 7.99 -7.14
N LEU A 52 7.84 6.87 -7.52
CA LEU A 52 9.27 6.65 -7.26
C LEU A 52 10.19 7.75 -7.83
N PRO A 53 9.97 8.29 -9.05
CA PRO A 53 10.75 9.44 -9.53
C PRO A 53 10.70 10.65 -8.59
N TYR A 54 9.52 10.90 -8.01
CA TYR A 54 9.33 11.97 -7.03
C TYR A 54 10.03 11.69 -5.70
N ALA A 55 10.12 10.44 -5.25
CA ALA A 55 10.97 10.10 -4.11
C ALA A 55 12.46 10.35 -4.41
N PHE A 56 12.90 10.11 -5.65
CA PHE A 56 14.29 10.41 -6.05
C PHE A 56 14.57 11.91 -6.08
N ARG A 57 13.58 12.78 -6.32
CA ARG A 57 13.74 14.24 -6.18
C ARG A 57 14.22 14.65 -4.78
N GLY A 58 13.75 14.00 -3.72
CA GLY A 58 14.19 14.32 -2.35
C GLY A 58 15.50 13.67 -1.90
N LEU A 59 15.96 12.63 -2.61
CA LEU A 59 17.14 11.83 -2.23
C LEU A 59 18.34 12.01 -3.18
N GLY A 60 18.08 12.35 -4.44
CA GLY A 60 19.06 12.25 -5.52
C GLY A 60 19.32 10.80 -5.95
N TRP A 61 20.20 10.63 -6.94
CA TRP A 61 20.49 9.31 -7.53
C TRP A 61 21.06 8.31 -6.53
N ALA A 62 22.17 8.65 -5.87
CA ALA A 62 22.92 7.71 -5.05
C ALA A 62 22.09 7.24 -3.84
N LEU A 63 21.54 8.18 -3.06
CA LEU A 63 20.73 7.84 -1.90
C LEU A 63 19.38 7.25 -2.31
N GLY A 64 18.79 7.69 -3.44
CA GLY A 64 17.57 7.12 -3.99
C GLY A 64 17.71 5.63 -4.28
N PHE A 65 18.74 5.21 -5.01
CA PHE A 65 19.02 3.79 -5.27
C PHE A 65 19.37 3.00 -4.01
N PHE A 66 20.15 3.61 -3.11
CA PHE A 66 20.49 2.98 -1.84
C PHE A 66 19.22 2.68 -1.02
N CYS A 67 18.35 3.68 -0.83
CA CYS A 67 17.09 3.52 -0.11
C CYS A 67 16.16 2.53 -0.81
N LEU A 68 15.99 2.62 -2.14
CA LEU A 68 15.16 1.68 -2.92
C LEU A 68 15.61 0.23 -2.71
N THR A 69 16.92 -0.02 -2.78
CA THR A 69 17.49 -1.38 -2.66
C THR A 69 17.41 -1.89 -1.22
N VAL A 70 17.79 -1.07 -0.23
CA VAL A 70 17.74 -1.45 1.19
C VAL A 70 16.31 -1.73 1.62
N MET A 71 15.34 -0.92 1.19
CA MET A 71 13.93 -1.13 1.55
C MET A 71 13.36 -2.39 0.89
N GLY A 72 13.74 -2.69 -0.35
CA GLY A 72 13.41 -3.96 -0.99
C GLY A 72 13.97 -5.17 -0.25
N LEU A 73 15.26 -5.15 0.11
CA LEU A 73 15.90 -6.25 0.85
C LEU A 73 15.28 -6.44 2.24
N VAL A 74 15.06 -5.34 2.96
CA VAL A 74 14.48 -5.40 4.32
C VAL A 74 13.04 -5.88 4.28
N THR A 75 12.20 -5.39 3.36
CA THR A 75 10.81 -5.86 3.26
C THR A 75 10.72 -7.32 2.81
N PHE A 76 11.57 -7.76 1.87
CA PHE A 76 11.63 -9.18 1.51
C PHE A 76 11.96 -10.04 2.72
N TYR A 77 12.99 -9.61 3.47
CA TYR A 77 13.42 -10.28 4.69
C TYR A 77 12.30 -10.28 5.75
N SER A 78 11.66 -9.14 6.02
CA SER A 78 10.53 -9.00 6.93
C SER A 78 9.41 -9.97 6.61
N TYR A 79 8.96 -10.01 5.35
CA TYR A 79 7.85 -10.86 4.94
C TYR A 79 8.23 -12.35 4.97
N TYR A 80 9.49 -12.68 4.67
CA TYR A 80 10.01 -14.03 4.87
C TYR A 80 9.98 -14.42 6.35
N LEU A 81 10.49 -13.57 7.27
CA LEU A 81 10.44 -13.84 8.71
C LEU A 81 9.00 -14.00 9.21
N MET A 82 8.08 -13.14 8.76
CA MET A 82 6.67 -13.25 9.11
C MET A 82 6.07 -14.58 8.65
N SER A 83 6.40 -15.03 7.43
CA SER A 83 5.95 -16.33 6.93
C SER A 83 6.45 -17.50 7.79
N LEU A 84 7.69 -17.41 8.31
CA LEU A 84 8.24 -18.41 9.24
C LEU A 84 7.51 -18.41 10.59
N VAL A 85 7.18 -17.23 11.12
CA VAL A 85 6.40 -17.10 12.36
C VAL A 85 5.02 -17.72 12.18
N LEU A 86 4.32 -17.39 11.09
CA LEU A 86 3.03 -17.99 10.78
C LEU A 86 3.10 -19.51 10.62
N ASP A 87 4.12 -20.02 9.91
CA ASP A 87 4.38 -21.47 9.76
C ASP A 87 4.61 -22.15 11.12
N HIS A 88 5.34 -21.49 12.04
CA HIS A 88 5.59 -22.01 13.38
C HIS A 88 4.30 -22.10 14.20
N CYS A 89 3.45 -21.07 14.15
CA CYS A 89 2.16 -21.06 14.83
C CYS A 89 1.20 -22.12 14.25
N GLU A 90 1.12 -22.26 12.92
CA GLU A 90 0.30 -23.27 12.25
C GLU A 90 0.74 -24.70 12.62
N LYS A 91 2.04 -24.98 12.65
CA LYS A 91 2.59 -26.27 13.12
C LYS A 91 2.29 -26.55 14.59
N SER A 92 2.07 -25.51 15.39
CA SER A 92 1.67 -25.59 16.80
C SER A 92 0.15 -25.64 16.99
N GLY A 93 -0.63 -25.82 15.91
CA GLY A 93 -2.09 -25.86 15.95
C GLY A 93 -2.79 -24.49 16.01
N ARG A 94 -2.04 -23.39 16.01
CA ARG A 94 -2.55 -22.01 16.14
C ARG A 94 -2.47 -21.27 14.80
N ARG A 95 -3.39 -21.57 13.88
CA ARG A 95 -3.40 -20.92 12.57
C ARG A 95 -4.02 -19.52 12.66
N HIS A 96 -3.18 -18.50 12.57
CA HIS A 96 -3.61 -17.10 12.54
C HIS A 96 -4.01 -16.67 11.14
N ILE A 97 -5.16 -15.98 11.03
CA ILE A 97 -5.68 -15.47 9.75
C ILE A 97 -5.57 -13.94 9.62
N ARG A 98 -5.28 -13.25 10.73
CA ARG A 98 -5.16 -11.78 10.78
C ARG A 98 -3.87 -11.37 11.46
N PHE A 99 -3.31 -10.24 11.03
CA PHE A 99 -2.09 -9.70 11.63
C PHE A 99 -2.29 -9.34 13.11
N ARG A 100 -3.40 -8.70 13.44
CA ARG A 100 -3.73 -8.31 14.82
C ARG A 100 -3.75 -9.48 15.81
N GLU A 101 -4.23 -10.64 15.39
CA GLU A 101 -4.32 -11.86 16.20
C GLU A 101 -2.94 -12.49 16.38
N LEU A 102 -2.19 -12.62 15.28
CA LEU A 102 -0.81 -13.07 15.31
C LEU A 102 0.05 -12.25 16.28
N ALA A 103 -0.06 -10.91 16.20
CA ALA A 103 0.73 -10.02 17.03
C ALA A 103 0.36 -10.13 18.51
N ALA A 104 -0.92 -10.22 18.83
CA ALA A 104 -1.40 -10.35 20.21
C ALA A 104 -0.94 -11.67 20.85
N ASP A 105 -1.05 -12.77 20.10
CA ASP A 105 -0.67 -14.12 20.52
C ASP A 105 0.85 -14.25 20.72
N VAL A 106 1.66 -13.88 19.72
CA VAL A 106 3.12 -14.02 19.79
C VAL A 106 3.74 -13.09 20.84
N LEU A 107 3.19 -11.89 21.02
CA LEU A 107 3.70 -10.91 22.00
C LEU A 107 3.08 -11.08 23.39
N GLY A 108 2.08 -11.95 23.55
CA GLY A 108 1.39 -12.20 24.82
C GLY A 108 0.69 -10.96 25.40
N SER A 109 0.23 -10.04 24.55
CA SER A 109 -0.31 -8.74 25.00
C SER A 109 -1.54 -8.32 24.21
N GLY A 110 -2.68 -8.17 24.91
CA GLY A 110 -3.92 -7.67 24.34
C GLY A 110 -3.82 -6.23 23.79
N TRP A 111 -2.89 -5.41 24.30
CA TRP A 111 -2.65 -4.07 23.76
C TRP A 111 -2.12 -4.11 22.32
N MET A 112 -1.35 -5.14 21.96
CA MET A 112 -0.79 -5.28 20.61
C MET A 112 -1.88 -5.55 19.57
N PHE A 113 -2.98 -6.21 19.97
CA PHE A 113 -4.16 -6.38 19.12
C PHE A 113 -4.72 -5.02 18.67
N TYR A 114 -4.98 -4.12 19.62
CA TYR A 114 -5.54 -2.79 19.36
C TYR A 114 -4.55 -1.89 18.61
N PHE A 115 -3.27 -1.97 18.93
CA PHE A 115 -2.22 -1.25 18.21
C PHE A 115 -2.20 -1.63 16.73
N VAL A 116 -2.19 -2.93 16.40
CA VAL A 116 -2.19 -3.38 15.00
C VAL A 116 -3.50 -3.00 14.30
N ILE A 117 -4.66 -3.11 14.96
CA ILE A 117 -5.93 -2.62 14.39
C ILE A 117 -5.84 -1.15 14.01
N PHE A 118 -5.34 -0.31 14.91
CA PHE A 118 -5.26 1.13 14.68
C PHE A 118 -4.38 1.45 13.46
N ILE A 119 -3.16 0.90 13.44
CA ILE A 119 -2.20 1.15 12.35
C ILE A 119 -2.68 0.55 11.03
N GLN A 120 -3.20 -0.68 11.02
CA GLN A 120 -3.70 -1.35 9.82
C GLN A 120 -4.92 -0.62 9.24
N THR A 121 -5.83 -0.14 10.09
CA THR A 121 -6.98 0.67 9.65
C THR A 121 -6.55 2.00 9.05
N ALA A 122 -5.55 2.67 9.66
CA ALA A 122 -4.98 3.90 9.12
C ALA A 122 -4.33 3.69 7.75
N VAL A 123 -3.57 2.60 7.58
CA VAL A 123 -2.98 2.19 6.29
C VAL A 123 -4.07 1.96 5.25
N ASN A 124 -5.07 1.13 5.53
CA ASN A 124 -6.14 0.81 4.59
C ASN A 124 -6.93 2.05 4.15
N THR A 125 -7.17 2.96 5.10
CA THR A 125 -7.86 4.24 4.83
C THR A 125 -7.00 5.15 3.98
N GLY A 126 -5.71 5.28 4.31
CA GLY A 126 -4.78 6.08 3.52
C GLY A 126 -4.62 5.57 2.09
N ILE A 127 -4.55 4.25 1.89
CA ILE A 127 -4.50 3.63 0.55
C ILE A 127 -5.81 3.89 -0.21
N SER A 128 -6.96 3.79 0.45
CA SER A 128 -8.26 4.07 -0.18
C SER A 128 -8.38 5.54 -0.61
N ILE A 129 -7.95 6.48 0.25
CA ILE A 129 -7.87 7.90 -0.08
C ILE A 129 -6.92 8.12 -1.27
N GLY A 130 -5.70 7.57 -1.21
CA GLY A 130 -4.70 7.71 -2.26
C GLY A 130 -5.15 7.11 -3.59
N ALA A 131 -5.83 5.96 -3.57
CA ALA A 131 -6.36 5.32 -4.78
C ALA A 131 -7.46 6.15 -5.43
N ILE A 132 -8.39 6.68 -4.64
CA ILE A 132 -9.46 7.57 -5.14
C ILE A 132 -8.84 8.86 -5.73
N LEU A 133 -7.90 9.47 -5.01
CA LEU A 133 -7.21 10.68 -5.45
C LEU A 133 -6.49 10.46 -6.77
N LEU A 134 -5.60 9.46 -6.84
CA LEU A 134 -4.80 9.19 -8.04
C LEU A 134 -5.69 8.82 -9.24
N ALA A 135 -6.77 8.06 -9.03
CA ALA A 135 -7.72 7.76 -10.09
C ALA A 135 -8.45 9.03 -10.58
N GLY A 136 -8.83 9.92 -9.67
CA GLY A 136 -9.41 11.21 -10.00
C GLY A 136 -8.45 12.08 -10.81
N GLU A 137 -7.18 12.14 -10.43
CA GLU A 137 -6.14 12.84 -11.19
C GLU A 137 -5.94 12.24 -12.58
N CYS A 138 -5.91 10.91 -12.70
CA CYS A 138 -5.77 10.24 -14.01
C CYS A 138 -6.93 10.60 -14.94
N LEU A 139 -8.17 10.61 -14.44
CA LEU A 139 -9.33 11.05 -15.24
C LEU A 139 -9.24 12.53 -15.61
N GLN A 140 -8.80 13.38 -14.69
CA GLN A 140 -8.61 14.82 -14.96
C GLN A 140 -7.55 15.03 -16.04
N ILE A 141 -6.42 14.33 -15.99
CA ILE A 141 -5.35 14.41 -16.99
C ILE A 141 -5.90 14.11 -18.39
N MET A 142 -6.67 13.02 -18.52
CA MET A 142 -7.28 12.67 -19.81
C MET A 142 -8.33 13.70 -20.25
N TYR A 143 -9.12 14.23 -19.30
CA TYR A 143 -10.10 15.26 -19.60
C TYR A 143 -9.45 16.55 -20.10
N SER A 144 -8.38 17.01 -19.46
CA SER A 144 -7.66 18.22 -19.85
C SER A 144 -7.03 18.09 -21.24
N GLU A 145 -6.59 16.89 -21.64
CA GLU A 145 -6.10 16.63 -23.00
C GLU A 145 -7.22 16.69 -24.06
N LEU A 146 -8.39 16.11 -23.76
CA LEU A 146 -9.50 16.02 -24.71
C LEU A 146 -10.35 17.30 -24.77
N SER A 147 -10.44 18.02 -23.66
CA SER A 147 -11.24 19.22 -23.49
C SER A 147 -10.49 20.27 -22.64
N PRO A 148 -9.47 20.95 -23.20
CA PRO A 148 -8.59 21.87 -22.45
C PRO A 148 -9.31 23.04 -21.76
N HIS A 149 -10.48 23.44 -22.25
CA HIS A 149 -11.29 24.53 -21.70
C HIS A 149 -12.54 24.04 -20.97
N GLY A 150 -12.52 22.78 -20.53
CA GLY A 150 -13.61 22.15 -19.82
C GLY A 150 -13.83 22.70 -18.40
N PRO A 151 -15.07 22.79 -17.89
CA PRO A 151 -15.35 23.36 -16.57
C PRO A 151 -15.04 22.43 -15.39
N LEU A 152 -14.76 21.14 -15.64
CA LEU A 152 -14.61 20.14 -14.57
C LEU A 152 -13.27 20.28 -13.84
N LYS A 153 -13.35 20.34 -12.52
CA LYS A 153 -12.21 20.35 -11.58
C LYS A 153 -11.93 18.97 -10.97
N LEU A 154 -10.74 18.77 -10.42
CA LEU A 154 -10.29 17.53 -9.78
C LEU A 154 -11.34 16.89 -8.83
N TYR A 155 -11.99 17.68 -7.97
CA TYR A 155 -12.97 17.14 -7.03
C TYR A 155 -14.18 16.48 -7.70
N HIS A 156 -14.55 16.88 -8.92
CA HIS A 156 -15.62 16.21 -9.69
C HIS A 156 -15.17 14.81 -10.10
N PHE A 157 -13.92 14.66 -10.55
CA PHE A 157 -13.35 13.36 -10.91
C PHE A 157 -13.19 12.46 -9.68
N ILE A 158 -12.77 13.02 -8.55
CA ILE A 158 -12.74 12.32 -7.26
C ILE A 158 -14.15 11.86 -6.87
N ALA A 159 -15.18 12.70 -7.01
CA ALA A 159 -16.56 12.30 -6.73
C ALA A 159 -17.04 11.16 -7.64
N MET A 160 -16.75 11.22 -8.95
CA MET A 160 -17.09 10.15 -9.90
C MET A 160 -16.41 8.83 -9.55
N VAL A 161 -15.10 8.86 -9.25
CA VAL A 161 -14.35 7.67 -8.79
C VAL A 161 -14.90 7.14 -7.48
N THR A 162 -15.25 8.02 -6.54
CA THR A 162 -15.83 7.63 -5.25
C THR A 162 -17.13 6.87 -5.44
N VAL A 163 -18.01 7.32 -6.36
CA VAL A 163 -19.24 6.60 -6.70
C VAL A 163 -18.94 5.21 -7.26
N ILE A 164 -17.97 5.08 -8.17
CA ILE A 164 -17.54 3.78 -8.70
C ILE A 164 -17.03 2.89 -7.57
N MET A 165 -16.17 3.42 -6.68
CA MET A 165 -15.63 2.68 -5.54
C MET A 165 -16.72 2.26 -4.54
N ILE A 166 -17.76 3.08 -4.33
CA ILE A 166 -18.94 2.70 -3.54
C ILE A 166 -19.65 1.49 -4.17
N CYS A 167 -19.87 1.50 -5.49
CA CYS A 167 -20.48 0.36 -6.18
C CYS A 167 -19.61 -0.89 -6.07
N LEU A 168 -18.31 -0.78 -6.35
CA LEU A 168 -17.36 -1.89 -6.27
C LEU A 168 -17.24 -2.42 -4.83
N SER A 169 -17.29 -1.54 -3.83
CA SER A 169 -17.17 -1.96 -2.43
C SER A 169 -18.24 -2.93 -1.97
N GLN A 170 -19.36 -3.06 -2.69
CA GLN A 170 -20.43 -3.99 -2.32
C GLN A 170 -20.09 -5.46 -2.64
N PHE A 171 -19.02 -5.73 -3.38
CA PHE A 171 -18.59 -7.10 -3.67
C PHE A 171 -18.06 -7.83 -2.41
N PRO A 172 -18.43 -9.11 -2.21
CA PRO A 172 -18.35 -9.75 -0.89
C PRO A 172 -17.02 -10.42 -0.50
N SER A 173 -16.10 -10.81 -1.40
CA SER A 173 -14.93 -11.63 -0.98
C SER A 173 -13.65 -11.52 -1.83
N PHE A 174 -12.49 -11.79 -1.21
CA PHE A 174 -11.17 -11.87 -1.86
C PHE A 174 -11.04 -12.99 -2.88
N HIS A 175 -11.66 -14.14 -2.62
CA HIS A 175 -11.55 -15.30 -3.49
C HIS A 175 -12.19 -15.03 -4.86
N SER A 176 -13.28 -14.25 -4.88
CA SER A 176 -13.90 -13.75 -6.11
C SER A 176 -12.97 -12.84 -6.92
N LEU A 177 -11.96 -12.25 -6.28
CA LEU A 177 -10.97 -11.36 -6.90
C LEU A 177 -9.72 -12.08 -7.42
N ARG A 178 -9.61 -13.41 -7.30
CA ARG A 178 -8.40 -14.14 -7.72
C ARG A 178 -8.03 -13.91 -9.20
N HIS A 179 -9.04 -13.87 -10.06
CA HIS A 179 -8.85 -13.55 -11.49
C HIS A 179 -8.51 -12.07 -11.71
N ILE A 180 -9.03 -11.18 -10.86
CA ILE A 180 -8.68 -9.75 -10.84
C ILE A 180 -7.21 -9.57 -10.44
N ASN A 181 -6.68 -10.37 -9.51
CA ASN A 181 -5.28 -10.26 -9.08
C ASN A 181 -4.28 -10.82 -10.09
N LEU A 182 -4.66 -11.83 -10.88
CA LEU A 182 -3.85 -12.23 -12.04
C LEU A 182 -3.82 -11.11 -13.09
N ALA A 183 -4.98 -10.55 -13.44
CA ALA A 183 -5.05 -9.42 -14.37
C ALA A 183 -4.24 -8.23 -13.84
N SER A 184 -4.29 -7.96 -12.54
CA SER A 184 -3.56 -6.92 -11.85
C SER A 184 -2.04 -6.99 -12.04
N LEU A 185 -1.44 -8.19 -12.03
CA LEU A 185 -0.02 -8.36 -12.34
C LEU A 185 0.30 -7.90 -13.77
N PHE A 186 -0.53 -8.23 -14.74
CA PHE A 186 -0.32 -7.78 -16.12
C PHE A 186 -0.59 -6.29 -16.30
N LEU A 187 -1.58 -5.74 -15.61
CA LEU A 187 -1.86 -4.31 -15.59
C LEU A 187 -0.66 -3.54 -15.03
N SER A 188 -0.03 -4.02 -13.94
CA SER A 188 1.14 -3.39 -13.33
C SER A 188 2.36 -3.35 -14.22
N LEU A 189 2.68 -4.48 -14.87
CA LEU A 189 3.69 -4.50 -15.92
C LEU A 189 3.31 -3.55 -17.07
N GLY A 190 2.05 -3.59 -17.53
CA GLY A 190 1.54 -2.82 -18.66
C GLY A 190 1.70 -1.31 -18.48
N TYR A 191 1.13 -0.74 -17.40
CA TYR A 191 1.24 0.71 -17.21
C TYR A 191 2.67 1.13 -16.92
N THR A 192 3.47 0.30 -16.22
CA THR A 192 4.87 0.64 -15.97
C THR A 192 5.66 0.69 -17.28
N PHE A 193 5.52 -0.29 -18.18
CA PHE A 193 6.20 -0.25 -19.47
C PHE A 193 5.74 0.91 -20.36
N LEU A 194 4.45 1.24 -20.35
CA LEU A 194 3.92 2.38 -21.10
C LEU A 194 4.51 3.70 -20.59
N VAL A 195 4.54 3.91 -19.27
CA VAL A 195 5.11 5.11 -18.66
C VAL A 195 6.63 5.17 -18.89
N VAL A 196 7.35 4.07 -18.71
CA VAL A 196 8.81 3.99 -18.98
C VAL A 196 9.09 4.34 -20.44
N GLY A 197 8.34 3.78 -21.39
CA GLY A 197 8.45 4.08 -22.80
C GLY A 197 8.16 5.56 -23.12
N ALA A 198 7.12 6.12 -22.48
CA ALA A 198 6.79 7.54 -22.60
C ALA A 198 7.91 8.44 -22.06
N CYS A 199 8.49 8.10 -20.91
CA CYS A 199 9.65 8.80 -20.35
C CYS A 199 10.87 8.72 -21.29
N ILE A 200 11.22 7.53 -21.79
CA ILE A 200 12.36 7.37 -22.72
C ILE A 200 12.17 8.22 -23.98
N ARG A 201 10.96 8.20 -24.55
CA ARG A 201 10.61 9.05 -25.70
C ARG A 201 10.73 10.54 -25.35
N ALA A 202 10.20 10.98 -24.22
CA ALA A 202 10.26 12.37 -23.79
C ALA A 202 11.72 12.83 -23.63
N GLY A 203 12.55 12.03 -22.96
CA GLY A 203 13.96 12.32 -22.70
C GLY A 203 14.89 12.25 -23.91
N THR A 204 14.47 11.58 -25.00
CA THR A 204 15.21 11.49 -26.27
C THR A 204 14.66 12.39 -27.37
N SER A 205 13.56 13.10 -27.09
CA SER A 205 12.96 14.02 -28.06
C SER A 205 13.83 15.26 -28.30
N LYS A 206 13.64 15.92 -29.45
CA LYS A 206 14.37 17.16 -29.79
C LYS A 206 14.12 18.29 -28.79
N ASN A 207 12.96 18.27 -28.14
CA ASN A 207 12.52 19.26 -27.15
C ASN A 207 12.49 18.63 -25.75
N ALA A 208 13.44 17.75 -25.45
CA ALA A 208 13.48 17.06 -24.15
C ALA A 208 13.51 18.09 -23.00
N PRO A 209 12.81 17.81 -21.89
CA PRO A 209 12.87 18.66 -20.70
C PRO A 209 14.32 18.88 -20.23
N PRO A 210 14.66 20.07 -19.72
CA PRO A 210 15.97 20.31 -19.13
C PRO A 210 16.16 19.42 -17.91
N ARG A 211 17.30 18.72 -17.86
CA ARG A 211 17.62 17.79 -16.78
C ARG A 211 18.33 18.53 -15.65
N ASP A 212 17.63 18.67 -14.53
CA ASP A 212 18.20 19.21 -13.29
C ASP A 212 18.01 18.21 -12.15
N TYR A 213 19.10 17.86 -11.48
CA TYR A 213 19.12 16.91 -10.36
C TYR A 213 19.55 17.59 -9.05
N SER A 214 19.50 18.92 -9.01
CA SER A 214 19.79 19.68 -7.81
C SER A 214 18.80 19.33 -6.70
N LEU A 215 19.33 19.16 -5.49
CA LEU A 215 18.55 18.96 -4.28
C LEU A 215 18.27 20.32 -3.63
N GLU A 216 17.30 20.33 -2.71
CA GLU A 216 17.00 21.47 -1.85
C GLU A 216 18.27 22.15 -1.32
N THR A 217 18.35 23.47 -1.47
CA THR A 217 19.55 24.25 -1.14
C THR A 217 19.77 24.35 0.37
N SER A 218 18.68 24.49 1.14
CA SER A 218 18.71 24.50 2.60
C SER A 218 18.92 23.08 3.15
N HIS A 219 19.91 22.92 4.05
CA HIS A 219 20.19 21.65 4.72
C HIS A 219 18.96 21.05 5.40
N LEU A 220 18.16 21.88 6.08
CA LEU A 220 16.99 21.41 6.82
C LEU A 220 15.86 20.96 5.86
N SER A 221 15.62 21.73 4.80
CA SER A 221 14.63 21.35 3.76
C SER A 221 15.04 20.08 3.04
N ARG A 222 16.34 19.89 2.77
CA ARG A 222 16.89 18.67 2.17
C ARG A 222 16.68 17.47 3.08
N LEU A 223 16.93 17.61 4.39
CA LEU A 223 16.73 16.54 5.35
C LEU A 223 15.27 16.10 5.43
N PHE A 224 14.34 17.06 5.51
CA PHE A 224 12.91 16.75 5.48
C PHE A 224 12.49 16.09 4.16
N SER A 225 12.93 16.63 3.01
CA SER A 225 12.64 16.03 1.71
C SER A 225 13.14 14.58 1.60
N ALA A 226 14.32 14.29 2.17
CA ALA A 226 14.87 12.95 2.23
C ALA A 226 14.00 12.00 3.09
N PHE A 227 13.62 12.40 4.30
CA PHE A 227 12.78 11.56 5.17
C PHE A 227 11.37 11.34 4.63
N THR A 228 10.76 12.36 4.01
CA THR A 228 9.49 12.19 3.29
C THR A 228 9.65 11.20 2.14
N SER A 229 10.74 11.30 1.38
CA SER A 229 11.02 10.38 0.26
C SER A 229 11.26 8.94 0.72
N ILE A 230 12.00 8.73 1.82
CA ILE A 230 12.17 7.41 2.46
C ILE A 230 10.79 6.86 2.85
N SER A 231 9.93 7.71 3.41
CA SER A 231 8.58 7.30 3.81
C SER A 231 7.71 6.90 2.62
N ILE A 232 7.79 7.64 1.50
CA ILE A 232 7.12 7.27 0.24
C ILE A 232 7.62 5.92 -0.28
N ILE A 233 8.94 5.68 -0.28
CA ILE A 233 9.47 4.37 -0.69
C ILE A 233 8.98 3.26 0.26
N ALA A 234 8.84 3.54 1.56
CA ALA A 234 8.24 2.61 2.53
C ALA A 234 6.80 2.27 2.18
N ALA A 235 6.01 3.27 1.77
CA ALA A 235 4.64 3.05 1.34
C ALA A 235 4.55 2.19 0.08
N ILE A 236 5.50 2.33 -0.84
CA ILE A 236 5.51 1.60 -2.10
C ILE A 236 5.91 0.12 -1.90
N PHE A 237 6.78 -0.21 -0.94
CA PHE A 237 7.10 -1.60 -0.59
C PHE A 237 6.14 -2.21 0.45
N GLY A 238 5.35 -1.38 1.11
CA GLY A 238 4.45 -1.78 2.18
C GLY A 238 3.36 -2.74 1.69
N ASN A 239 3.02 -3.70 2.54
CA ASN A 239 1.92 -4.63 2.33
C ASN A 239 0.90 -4.51 3.47
N GLY A 240 1.31 -4.60 4.74
CA GLY A 240 0.43 -4.43 5.90
C GLY A 240 -0.69 -5.46 6.08
N ILE A 241 -0.84 -6.42 5.16
CA ILE A 241 -1.88 -7.46 5.15
C ILE A 241 -1.31 -8.85 4.82
N LEU A 242 -0.01 -9.06 5.06
CA LEU A 242 0.70 -10.29 4.70
C LEU A 242 0.09 -11.54 5.36
N PRO A 243 -0.25 -11.54 6.66
CA PRO A 243 -0.91 -12.68 7.30
C PRO A 243 -2.27 -13.01 6.65
N GLU A 244 -3.06 -12.00 6.29
CA GLU A 244 -4.35 -12.15 5.62
C GLU A 244 -4.17 -12.75 4.21
N ILE A 245 -3.13 -12.34 3.46
CA ILE A 245 -2.77 -12.95 2.18
C ILE A 245 -2.38 -14.42 2.38
N GLN A 246 -1.54 -14.74 3.37
CA GLN A 246 -1.14 -16.12 3.66
C GLN A 246 -2.35 -16.98 4.07
N ALA A 247 -3.35 -16.41 4.74
CA ALA A 247 -4.58 -17.12 5.13
C ALA A 247 -5.40 -17.63 3.92
N THR A 248 -5.23 -17.03 2.74
CA THR A 248 -5.86 -17.50 1.49
C THR A 248 -5.27 -18.80 0.98
N LEU A 249 -4.04 -19.16 1.39
CA LEU A 249 -3.39 -20.39 0.96
C LEU A 249 -4.07 -21.62 1.55
N ALA A 250 -4.15 -22.69 0.76
CA ALA A 250 -4.55 -24.00 1.24
C ALA A 250 -3.49 -24.55 2.21
N PRO A 251 -3.88 -25.03 3.41
CA PRO A 251 -2.96 -25.71 4.33
C PRO A 251 -2.28 -26.93 3.71
N PRO A 252 -1.02 -27.24 4.09
CA PRO A 252 -0.12 -26.39 4.86
C PRO A 252 0.40 -25.20 4.01
N ALA A 253 0.55 -24.02 4.61
CA ALA A 253 1.10 -22.85 3.94
C ALA A 253 2.64 -22.88 3.76
N THR A 254 3.31 -23.80 4.44
CA THR A 254 4.77 -23.87 4.54
C THR A 254 5.47 -23.90 3.18
N GLY A 255 6.40 -22.96 2.99
CA GLY A 255 7.19 -22.81 1.76
C GLY A 255 6.42 -22.23 0.56
N LYS A 256 5.08 -22.27 0.54
CA LYS A 256 4.27 -21.66 -0.53
C LYS A 256 4.42 -20.14 -0.53
N MET A 257 4.46 -19.53 0.66
CA MET A 257 4.57 -18.09 0.81
C MET A 257 5.89 -17.54 0.22
N LEU A 258 7.01 -18.23 0.45
CA LEU A 258 8.31 -17.85 -0.11
C LEU A 258 8.30 -17.85 -1.65
N LYS A 259 7.65 -18.82 -2.29
CA LYS A 259 7.53 -18.84 -3.76
C LYS A 259 6.71 -17.65 -4.27
N GLY A 260 5.64 -17.29 -3.57
CA GLY A 260 4.84 -16.09 -3.86
C GLY A 260 5.66 -14.80 -3.71
N LEU A 261 6.46 -14.70 -2.65
CA LEU A 261 7.41 -13.60 -2.44
C LEU A 261 8.42 -13.48 -3.58
N MET A 262 9.03 -14.58 -4.01
CA MET A 262 9.99 -14.57 -5.13
C MET A 262 9.35 -14.08 -6.44
N LEU A 263 8.11 -14.49 -6.74
CA LEU A 263 7.36 -13.99 -7.89
C LEU A 263 7.17 -12.47 -7.79
N CYS A 264 6.62 -11.99 -6.67
CA CYS A 264 6.35 -10.57 -6.44
C CYS A 264 7.63 -9.73 -6.57
N TYR A 265 8.72 -10.14 -5.93
CA TYR A 265 9.97 -9.38 -5.95
C TYR A 265 10.69 -9.40 -7.31
N SER A 266 10.44 -10.42 -8.13
CA SER A 266 10.89 -10.41 -9.53
C SER A 266 10.17 -9.32 -10.34
N VAL A 267 8.86 -9.13 -10.11
CA VAL A 267 8.07 -8.05 -10.74
C VAL A 267 8.52 -6.68 -10.21
N ILE A 268 8.76 -6.55 -8.90
CA ILE A 268 9.28 -5.33 -8.27
C ILE A 268 10.62 -4.91 -8.89
N LEU A 269 11.56 -5.85 -9.07
CA LEU A 269 12.87 -5.56 -9.65
C LEU A 269 12.73 -4.89 -11.03
N VAL A 270 11.82 -5.41 -11.87
CA VAL A 270 11.57 -4.86 -13.20
C VAL A 270 10.86 -3.50 -13.10
N THR A 271 9.79 -3.42 -12.33
CA THR A 271 8.89 -2.26 -12.32
C THR A 271 9.47 -1.07 -11.56
N PHE A 272 9.98 -1.27 -10.34
CA PHE A 272 10.40 -0.18 -9.46
C PHE A 272 11.66 0.51 -9.98
N TYR A 273 12.64 -0.27 -10.43
CA TYR A 273 13.89 0.27 -10.96
C TYR A 273 13.67 0.95 -12.31
N SER A 274 12.90 0.35 -13.22
CA SER A 274 12.62 1.00 -14.51
C SER A 274 11.81 2.29 -14.36
N ALA A 275 10.78 2.30 -13.51
CA ALA A 275 9.96 3.49 -13.26
C ALA A 275 10.78 4.62 -12.61
N SER A 276 11.53 4.31 -11.54
CA SER A 276 12.39 5.30 -10.86
C SER A 276 13.44 5.90 -11.78
N VAL A 277 14.18 5.05 -12.51
CA VAL A 277 15.25 5.50 -13.40
C VAL A 277 14.70 6.31 -14.55
N SER A 278 13.71 5.79 -15.28
CA SER A 278 13.21 6.48 -16.48
C SER A 278 12.54 7.81 -16.14
N GLY A 279 11.71 7.87 -15.10
CA GLY A 279 11.05 9.11 -14.71
C GLY A 279 12.04 10.13 -14.14
N TYR A 280 12.89 9.72 -13.19
CA TYR A 280 13.83 10.65 -12.57
C TYR A 280 14.88 11.14 -13.58
N TRP A 281 15.34 10.29 -14.49
CA TRP A 281 16.25 10.69 -15.57
C TRP A 281 15.69 11.82 -16.43
N VAL A 282 14.40 11.79 -16.76
CA VAL A 282 13.80 12.81 -17.62
C VAL A 282 13.48 14.08 -16.85
N PHE A 283 12.85 13.94 -15.67
CA PHE A 283 12.23 15.08 -14.98
C PHE A 283 13.04 15.60 -13.79
N GLY A 284 13.98 14.81 -13.26
CA GLY A 284 14.86 15.21 -12.17
C GLY A 284 14.10 15.83 -10.99
N ASN A 285 14.53 17.01 -10.56
CA ASN A 285 13.93 17.75 -9.45
C ASN A 285 12.53 18.33 -9.75
N LYS A 286 12.04 18.23 -11.00
CA LYS A 286 10.66 18.59 -11.40
C LYS A 286 9.73 17.37 -11.50
N SER A 287 10.19 16.19 -11.09
CA SER A 287 9.32 15.02 -11.03
C SER A 287 8.10 15.31 -10.14
N ASN A 288 6.90 14.99 -10.63
CA ASN A 288 5.65 15.11 -9.87
C ASN A 288 5.33 13.78 -9.17
N SER A 289 4.61 13.85 -8.04
CA SER A 289 4.18 12.66 -7.29
C SER A 289 3.29 11.72 -8.10
N ASN A 290 2.55 12.26 -9.06
CA ASN A 290 1.94 11.55 -10.16
C ASN A 290 2.71 11.86 -11.47
N ILE A 291 3.57 10.94 -11.89
CA ILE A 291 4.45 11.11 -13.05
C ILE A 291 3.70 11.41 -14.36
N LEU A 292 2.41 11.05 -14.46
CA LEU A 292 1.61 11.40 -15.63
C LEU A 292 1.45 12.91 -15.79
N LYS A 293 1.40 13.67 -14.68
CA LYS A 293 1.44 15.15 -14.72
C LYS A 293 2.79 15.67 -15.23
N SER A 294 3.89 14.97 -14.98
CA SER A 294 5.19 15.35 -15.57
C SER A 294 5.23 15.08 -17.08
N LEU A 295 4.56 14.03 -17.55
CA LEU A 295 4.41 13.73 -18.98
C LEU A 295 3.40 14.66 -19.70
N MET A 296 2.51 15.30 -18.94
CA MET A 296 1.54 16.30 -19.39
C MET A 296 1.71 17.60 -18.60
N PRO A 297 2.76 18.38 -18.88
CA PRO A 297 2.98 19.65 -18.18
C PRO A 297 1.83 20.62 -18.47
N ASP A 298 1.47 21.45 -17.48
CA ASP A 298 0.41 22.47 -17.60
C ASP A 298 0.70 23.48 -18.72
N GLU A 299 1.99 23.75 -18.97
CA GLU A 299 2.47 24.61 -20.05
C GLU A 299 3.28 23.80 -21.06
N GLY A 300 2.84 23.83 -22.32
CA GLY A 300 3.51 23.17 -23.44
C GLY A 300 2.79 21.93 -23.95
N PRO A 301 3.31 21.27 -25.00
CA PRO A 301 2.70 20.08 -25.57
C PRO A 301 2.93 18.86 -24.68
N SER A 302 1.98 17.93 -24.69
CA SER A 302 2.15 16.61 -24.06
C SER A 302 3.40 15.91 -24.56
N LEU A 303 4.20 15.37 -23.64
CA LEU A 303 5.45 14.68 -23.94
C LEU A 303 5.22 13.22 -24.35
N ALA A 304 4.03 12.70 -24.09
CA ALA A 304 3.59 11.36 -24.45
C ALA A 304 2.48 11.42 -25.53
N PRO A 305 2.43 10.47 -26.48
CA PRO A 305 1.29 10.37 -27.38
C PRO A 305 0.00 10.09 -26.61
N THR A 306 -1.10 10.75 -27.00
CA THR A 306 -2.40 10.67 -26.31
C THR A 306 -2.91 9.23 -26.14
N TRP A 307 -2.67 8.34 -27.12
CA TRP A 307 -3.08 6.93 -27.02
C TRP A 307 -2.27 6.14 -25.99
N VAL A 308 -0.97 6.42 -25.85
CA VAL A 308 -0.10 5.77 -24.85
C VAL A 308 -0.57 6.16 -23.46
N LEU A 309 -0.86 7.45 -23.29
CA LEU A 309 -1.34 7.99 -22.03
C LEU A 309 -2.73 7.45 -21.68
N GLY A 310 -3.68 7.46 -22.63
CA GLY A 310 -5.02 6.93 -22.41
C GLY A 310 -5.01 5.45 -22.05
N LEU A 311 -4.15 4.64 -22.70
CA LEU A 311 -3.98 3.23 -22.37
C LEU A 311 -3.33 3.03 -20.99
N ALA A 312 -2.31 3.81 -20.65
CA ALA A 312 -1.68 3.77 -19.32
C ALA A 312 -2.68 4.13 -18.22
N ILE A 313 -3.47 5.19 -18.42
CA ILE A 313 -4.53 5.62 -17.50
C ILE A 313 -5.58 4.51 -17.33
N ALA A 314 -6.03 3.88 -18.41
CA ALA A 314 -6.98 2.78 -18.33
C ALA A 314 -6.43 1.63 -17.46
N PHE A 315 -5.17 1.25 -17.64
CA PHE A 315 -4.54 0.20 -16.83
C PHE A 315 -4.36 0.63 -15.37
N ILE A 316 -3.97 1.87 -15.11
CA ILE A 316 -3.84 2.44 -13.78
C ILE A 316 -5.19 2.43 -13.06
N LEU A 317 -6.26 2.89 -13.70
CA LEU A 317 -7.60 2.92 -13.09
C LEU A 317 -8.07 1.52 -12.68
N LEU A 318 -7.93 0.54 -13.58
CA LEU A 318 -8.29 -0.85 -13.28
C LEU A 318 -7.46 -1.41 -12.10
N GLN A 319 -6.17 -1.08 -12.04
CA GLN A 319 -5.30 -1.47 -10.94
C GLN A 319 -5.70 -0.80 -9.61
N LEU A 320 -6.01 0.50 -9.62
CA LEU A 320 -6.43 1.24 -8.44
C LEU A 320 -7.74 0.70 -7.86
N PHE A 321 -8.67 0.29 -8.73
CA PHE A 321 -9.90 -0.38 -8.29
C PHE A 321 -9.60 -1.72 -7.62
N ALA A 322 -8.68 -2.53 -8.18
CA ALA A 322 -8.28 -3.79 -7.57
C ALA A 322 -7.61 -3.60 -6.19
N ILE A 323 -6.66 -2.66 -6.08
CA ILE A 323 -5.97 -2.35 -4.82
C ILE A 323 -6.94 -1.79 -3.78
N GLY A 324 -7.78 -0.83 -4.18
CA GLY A 324 -8.76 -0.24 -3.28
C GLY A 324 -9.72 -1.31 -2.73
N LEU A 325 -10.14 -2.26 -3.55
CA LEU A 325 -10.95 -3.39 -3.10
C LEU A 325 -10.21 -4.29 -2.10
N VAL A 326 -8.96 -4.66 -2.39
CA VAL A 326 -8.13 -5.51 -1.53
C VAL A 326 -7.93 -4.90 -0.14
N TYR A 327 -7.46 -3.66 -0.07
CA TYR A 327 -7.16 -3.01 1.21
C TYR A 327 -8.41 -2.65 2.01
N SER A 328 -9.52 -2.33 1.33
CA SER A 328 -10.77 -2.00 2.03
C SER A 328 -11.40 -3.20 2.71
N GLN A 329 -11.15 -4.44 2.28
CA GLN A 329 -11.72 -5.62 2.93
C GLN A 329 -11.36 -5.72 4.41
N VAL A 330 -10.12 -5.36 4.79
CA VAL A 330 -9.69 -5.41 6.18
C VAL A 330 -10.43 -4.34 7.01
N ALA A 331 -10.64 -3.15 6.45
CA ALA A 331 -11.46 -2.12 7.10
C ALA A 331 -12.93 -2.57 7.25
N TYR A 332 -13.50 -3.19 6.21
CA TYR A 332 -14.88 -3.70 6.25
C TYR A 332 -15.05 -4.82 7.26
N GLU A 333 -14.10 -5.75 7.35
CA GLU A 333 -14.12 -6.81 8.35
C GLU A 333 -14.15 -6.23 9.78
N ILE A 334 -13.38 -5.18 10.05
CA ILE A 334 -13.38 -4.49 11.35
C ILE A 334 -14.71 -3.78 11.61
N MET A 335 -15.22 -3.03 10.63
CA MET A 335 -16.46 -2.25 10.77
C MET A 335 -17.71 -3.13 10.84
N GLU A 336 -17.73 -4.24 10.11
CA GLU A 336 -18.87 -5.16 10.03
C GLU A 336 -18.87 -6.22 11.13
N LYS A 337 -17.79 -6.38 11.90
CA LYS A 337 -17.65 -7.45 12.91
C LYS A 337 -18.86 -7.58 13.84
N ASN A 338 -19.36 -6.46 14.35
CA ASN A 338 -20.49 -6.44 15.28
C ASN A 338 -21.86 -6.29 14.59
N SER A 339 -21.87 -6.02 13.29
CA SER A 339 -23.09 -5.77 12.52
C SER A 339 -23.44 -6.89 11.56
N ALA A 340 -22.56 -7.87 11.32
CA ALA A 340 -22.77 -9.10 10.55
C ALA A 340 -23.18 -10.30 11.45
N ASP A 341 -23.87 -11.29 10.89
CA ASP A 341 -24.37 -12.50 11.58
C ASP A 341 -24.00 -13.69 10.72
N ALA A 342 -23.14 -14.52 11.29
CA ALA A 342 -22.56 -15.69 10.64
C ALA A 342 -23.64 -16.74 10.31
N ASN A 343 -24.75 -16.75 11.06
CA ASN A 343 -25.83 -17.73 10.87
C ASN A 343 -26.77 -17.36 9.72
N LYS A 344 -26.60 -16.19 9.11
CA LYS A 344 -27.41 -15.75 7.97
C LYS A 344 -26.57 -15.59 6.72
N ALA A 345 -27.21 -15.87 5.58
CA ALA A 345 -26.57 -15.70 4.28
C ALA A 345 -25.98 -14.29 4.11
N VAL A 346 -24.86 -14.22 3.39
CA VAL A 346 -24.11 -12.97 3.08
C VAL A 346 -25.01 -11.87 2.53
N PHE A 347 -25.97 -12.24 1.67
CA PHE A 347 -26.90 -11.32 1.00
C PHE A 347 -28.28 -11.25 1.65
N SER A 348 -28.45 -11.81 2.86
CA SER A 348 -29.70 -11.62 3.62
C SER A 348 -29.87 -10.13 3.99
N LEU A 349 -31.11 -9.64 4.05
CA LEU A 349 -31.39 -8.24 4.40
C LEU A 349 -30.70 -7.80 5.72
N ARG A 350 -30.62 -8.72 6.69
CA ARG A 350 -29.97 -8.51 7.98
C ARG A 350 -28.47 -8.18 7.85
N ASN A 351 -27.77 -8.81 6.91
CA ASN A 351 -26.33 -8.57 6.67
C ASN A 351 -26.10 -7.50 5.59
N LEU A 352 -27.01 -7.40 4.62
CA LEU A 352 -26.87 -6.51 3.46
C LEU A 352 -27.07 -5.03 3.83
N ILE A 353 -28.05 -4.70 4.68
CA ILE A 353 -28.34 -3.30 5.05
C ILE A 353 -27.16 -2.65 5.79
N PRO A 354 -26.62 -3.24 6.89
CA PRO A 354 -25.47 -2.68 7.58
C PRO A 354 -24.24 -2.57 6.67
N ARG A 355 -24.01 -3.56 5.79
CA ARG A 355 -22.93 -3.53 4.81
C ARG A 355 -23.03 -2.32 3.88
N ILE A 356 -24.18 -2.12 3.23
CA ILE A 356 -24.37 -1.01 2.29
C ILE A 356 -24.13 0.33 2.99
N ILE A 357 -24.64 0.50 4.21
CA ILE A 357 -24.48 1.74 4.99
C ILE A 357 -23.00 1.96 5.36
N LEU A 358 -22.37 0.95 5.98
CA LEU A 358 -21.01 1.06 6.51
C LEU A 358 -19.97 1.24 5.39
N ARG A 359 -20.06 0.46 4.31
CA ARG A 359 -19.12 0.55 3.19
C ARG A 359 -19.28 1.85 2.40
N THR A 360 -20.52 2.29 2.18
CA THR A 360 -20.80 3.58 1.52
C THR A 360 -20.28 4.74 2.37
N LEU A 361 -20.51 4.74 3.69
CA LEU A 361 -20.01 5.78 4.58
C LEU A 361 -18.47 5.82 4.57
N TYR A 362 -17.83 4.66 4.67
CA TYR A 362 -16.37 4.55 4.60
C TYR A 362 -15.80 5.12 3.30
N MET A 363 -16.36 4.72 2.15
CA MET A 363 -15.90 5.19 0.85
C MET A 363 -16.17 6.67 0.63
N THR A 364 -17.30 7.18 1.13
CA THR A 364 -17.62 8.61 1.09
C THR A 364 -16.61 9.42 1.91
N LEU A 365 -16.24 8.94 3.10
CA LEU A 365 -15.20 9.59 3.92
C LEU A 365 -13.85 9.57 3.20
N CYS A 366 -13.46 8.45 2.59
CA CYS A 366 -12.22 8.37 1.81
C CYS A 366 -12.23 9.38 0.64
N GLY A 367 -13.32 9.45 -0.11
CA GLY A 367 -13.49 10.41 -1.20
C GLY A 367 -13.47 11.88 -0.74
N PHE A 368 -14.08 12.16 0.42
CA PHE A 368 -14.04 13.48 1.04
C PHE A 368 -12.60 13.89 1.38
N PHE A 369 -11.84 13.03 2.06
CA PHE A 369 -10.44 13.33 2.40
C PHE A 369 -9.55 13.43 1.16
N ALA A 370 -9.79 12.62 0.13
CA ALA A 370 -9.09 12.73 -1.15
C ALA A 370 -9.32 14.10 -1.82
N ALA A 371 -10.56 14.61 -1.80
CA ALA A 371 -10.88 15.92 -2.34
C ALA A 371 -10.39 17.09 -1.45
N MET A 372 -10.30 16.85 -0.14
CA MET A 372 -9.85 17.85 0.85
C MET A 372 -8.33 18.05 0.83
N LEU A 373 -7.56 16.97 0.67
CA LEU A 373 -6.10 16.95 0.73
C LEU A 373 -5.52 16.28 -0.53
N PRO A 374 -5.58 16.93 -1.71
CA PRO A 374 -5.20 16.30 -2.98
C PRO A 374 -3.67 16.21 -3.19
N PHE A 375 -2.89 15.88 -2.15
CA PHE A 375 -1.43 15.79 -2.19
C PHE A 375 -0.99 14.33 -2.16
N PHE A 376 -0.99 13.67 -3.32
CA PHE A 376 -0.78 12.23 -3.41
C PHE A 376 0.56 11.77 -2.80
N GLY A 377 1.64 12.50 -3.09
CA GLY A 377 2.97 12.23 -2.50
C GLY A 377 2.99 12.32 -0.98
N ASP A 378 2.26 13.28 -0.40
CA ASP A 378 2.24 13.50 1.05
C ASP A 378 1.41 12.47 1.79
N ILE A 379 0.26 12.10 1.22
CA ILE A 379 -0.55 10.99 1.73
C ILE A 379 0.31 9.72 1.76
N ASN A 380 1.02 9.41 0.68
CA ASN A 380 1.91 8.25 0.64
C ASN A 380 3.05 8.35 1.67
N GLY A 381 3.63 9.54 1.85
CA GLY A 381 4.65 9.76 2.89
C GLY A 381 4.11 9.47 4.30
N VAL A 382 2.93 9.96 4.64
CA VAL A 382 2.31 9.72 5.95
C VAL A 382 1.97 8.24 6.14
N VAL A 383 1.35 7.60 5.13
CA VAL A 383 0.98 6.18 5.17
C VAL A 383 2.23 5.30 5.32
N GLY A 384 3.31 5.62 4.62
CA GLY A 384 4.57 4.91 4.75
C GLY A 384 5.20 5.04 6.12
N ALA A 385 5.27 6.26 6.66
CA ALA A 385 5.94 6.53 7.93
C ALA A 385 5.18 6.01 9.16
N VAL A 386 3.89 6.31 9.24
CA VAL A 386 3.04 5.99 10.40
C VAL A 386 2.50 4.56 10.30
N GLY A 387 2.26 4.10 9.07
CA GLY A 387 1.61 2.83 8.78
C GLY A 387 2.58 1.70 8.53
N PHE A 388 3.21 1.72 7.36
CA PHE A 388 3.98 0.58 6.87
C PHE A 388 5.32 0.38 7.58
N ILE A 389 6.02 1.43 8.00
CA ILE A 389 7.27 1.27 8.75
C ILE A 389 7.07 0.43 10.02
N PRO A 390 6.12 0.77 10.92
CA PRO A 390 5.83 -0.07 12.08
C PRO A 390 5.40 -1.49 11.71
N LEU A 391 4.47 -1.65 10.74
CA LEU A 391 3.87 -2.94 10.41
C LEU A 391 4.79 -3.89 9.66
N ASP A 392 5.57 -3.39 8.70
CA ASP A 392 6.30 -4.21 7.73
C ASP A 392 7.82 -4.19 7.94
N PHE A 393 8.36 -3.23 8.69
CA PHE A 393 9.80 -3.15 8.96
C PHE A 393 10.14 -3.49 10.41
N VAL A 394 9.30 -3.09 11.38
CA VAL A 394 9.59 -3.26 12.81
C VAL A 394 8.93 -4.51 13.39
N LEU A 395 7.60 -4.63 13.29
CA LEU A 395 6.88 -5.77 13.87
C LEU A 395 7.35 -7.14 13.39
N PRO A 396 7.67 -7.39 12.11
CA PRO A 396 8.09 -8.72 11.66
C PRO A 396 9.38 -9.18 12.33
N MET A 397 10.34 -8.26 12.54
CA MET A 397 11.59 -8.50 13.26
C MET A 397 11.32 -8.86 14.72
N LEU A 398 10.42 -8.11 15.37
CA LEU A 398 10.04 -8.34 16.76
C LEU A 398 9.34 -9.69 16.95
N LEU A 399 8.36 -10.00 16.10
CA LEU A 399 7.60 -11.24 16.14
C LEU A 399 8.50 -12.46 15.93
N TYR A 400 9.44 -12.38 14.98
CA TYR A 400 10.42 -13.43 14.77
C TYR A 400 11.31 -13.64 16.00
N ASN A 401 11.84 -12.56 16.58
CA ASN A 401 12.69 -12.66 17.77
C ASN A 401 11.95 -13.23 18.99
N MET A 402 10.67 -12.91 19.16
CA MET A 402 9.84 -13.45 20.25
C MET A 402 9.47 -14.92 20.03
N THR A 403 9.21 -15.31 18.79
CA THR A 403 8.84 -16.68 18.42
C THR A 403 10.04 -17.63 18.51
N PHE A 404 11.14 -17.30 17.84
CA PHE A 404 12.29 -18.20 17.68
C PHE A 404 13.41 -17.98 18.69
N LYS A 405 13.39 -16.87 19.45
CA LYS A 405 14.36 -16.53 20.50
C LYS A 405 15.81 -16.78 20.07
N PRO A 406 16.27 -16.19 18.94
CA PRO A 406 17.64 -16.39 18.48
C PRO A 406 18.64 -15.95 19.55
N LYS A 407 19.77 -16.66 19.66
CA LYS A 407 20.84 -16.30 20.60
C LYS A 407 21.27 -14.86 20.39
N LYS A 408 21.52 -14.09 21.45
CA LYS A 408 21.96 -12.68 21.36
C LYS A 408 23.29 -12.49 20.63
N SER A 409 24.11 -13.53 20.54
CA SER A 409 25.34 -13.54 19.74
C SER A 409 25.13 -13.86 18.27
N SER A 410 23.92 -14.26 17.86
CA SER A 410 23.60 -14.61 16.48
C SER A 410 23.50 -13.37 15.60
N ILE A 411 23.98 -13.49 14.36
CA ILE A 411 23.84 -12.47 13.31
C ILE A 411 22.36 -12.10 13.13
N THR A 412 21.44 -13.06 13.14
CA THR A 412 20.00 -12.81 13.00
C THR A 412 19.46 -11.87 14.09
N PHE A 413 19.89 -12.05 15.34
CA PHE A 413 19.43 -11.19 16.43
C PHE A 413 19.91 -9.74 16.23
N TRP A 414 21.17 -9.57 15.84
CA TRP A 414 21.74 -8.25 15.55
C TRP A 414 21.09 -7.59 14.34
N VAL A 415 20.93 -8.30 13.22
CA VAL A 415 20.27 -7.77 12.02
C VAL A 415 18.84 -7.32 12.34
N ASN A 416 18.05 -8.16 13.01
CA ASN A 416 16.68 -7.83 13.41
C ASN A 416 16.64 -6.61 14.33
N THR A 417 17.55 -6.54 15.30
CA THR A 417 17.63 -5.41 16.25
C THR A 417 18.03 -4.11 15.55
N SER A 418 19.01 -4.16 14.63
CA SER A 418 19.43 -3.00 13.86
C SER A 418 18.32 -2.49 12.94
N ILE A 419 17.59 -3.38 12.25
CA ILE A 419 16.44 -3.00 11.43
C ILE A 419 15.37 -2.31 12.28
N MET A 420 15.01 -2.89 13.44
CA MET A 420 14.02 -2.28 14.33
C MET A 420 14.43 -0.86 14.77
N ILE A 421 15.69 -0.66 15.17
CA ILE A 421 16.16 0.66 15.62
C ILE A 421 16.17 1.67 14.46
N ILE A 422 16.80 1.31 13.33
CA ILE A 422 16.95 2.20 12.18
C ILE A 422 15.58 2.62 11.64
N PHE A 423 14.67 1.66 11.43
CA PHE A 423 13.37 1.94 10.87
C PHE A 423 12.42 2.60 11.88
N SER A 424 12.56 2.36 13.19
CA SER A 424 11.83 3.15 14.19
C SER A 424 12.25 4.63 14.15
N CYS A 425 13.54 4.91 14.07
CA CYS A 425 14.04 6.29 13.90
C CYS A 425 13.58 6.90 12.57
N ALA A 426 13.68 6.16 11.47
CA ALA A 426 13.22 6.62 10.16
C ALA A 426 11.71 6.86 10.14
N GLY A 427 10.91 6.03 10.80
CA GLY A 427 9.47 6.19 10.95
C GLY A 427 9.09 7.44 11.74
N LEU A 428 9.78 7.73 12.85
CA LEU A 428 9.54 8.94 13.64
C LEU A 428 9.88 10.22 12.85
N LEU A 429 11.07 10.26 12.24
CA LEU A 429 11.52 11.42 11.44
C LEU A 429 10.69 11.57 10.16
N GLY A 430 10.35 10.46 9.53
CA GLY A 430 9.47 10.39 8.37
C GLY A 430 8.04 10.87 8.67
N SER A 431 7.51 10.51 9.84
CA SER A 431 6.18 10.96 10.28
C SER A 431 6.17 12.46 10.49
N PHE A 432 7.16 12.99 11.22
CA PHE A 432 7.29 14.43 11.40
C PHE A 432 7.42 15.16 10.05
N SER A 433 8.28 14.67 9.17
CA SER A 433 8.54 15.30 7.88
C SER A 433 7.33 15.28 6.95
N SER A 434 6.66 14.13 6.84
CA SER A 434 5.51 13.94 5.94
C SER A 434 4.29 14.72 6.43
N ILE A 435 4.01 14.71 7.74
CA ILE A 435 2.92 15.50 8.33
C ILE A 435 3.22 17.00 8.19
N ARG A 436 4.46 17.43 8.43
CA ARG A 436 4.88 18.83 8.22
C ARG A 436 4.64 19.26 6.78
N LYS A 437 5.05 18.45 5.80
CA LYS A 437 4.84 18.78 4.38
C LYS A 437 3.35 18.88 4.05
N LEU A 438 2.56 17.89 4.46
CA LEU A 438 1.11 17.88 4.28
C LEU A 438 0.43 19.14 4.86
N VAL A 439 0.83 19.57 6.06
CA VAL A 439 0.29 20.79 6.70
C VAL A 439 0.72 22.04 5.94
N LEU A 440 1.97 22.12 5.49
CA LEU A 440 2.46 23.28 4.73
C LEU A 440 1.77 23.42 3.38
N ASP A 441 1.52 22.30 2.69
CA ASP A 441 0.87 22.30 1.39
C ASP A 441 -0.64 22.53 1.55
N ALA A 442 -1.28 21.97 2.58
CA ALA A 442 -2.68 22.28 2.94
C ALA A 442 -2.91 23.77 3.27
N ASN A 443 -1.96 24.45 3.93
CA ASN A 443 -2.07 25.87 4.25
C ASN A 443 -2.05 26.78 3.01
N LYS A 444 -1.49 26.31 1.89
CA LYS A 444 -1.46 27.05 0.61
C LYS A 444 -2.66 26.72 -0.27
N PHE A 445 -3.31 25.59 -0.02
CA PHE A 445 -4.39 25.09 -0.86
C PHE A 445 -5.74 25.65 -0.42
N LYS A 446 -6.47 26.22 -1.38
CA LYS A 446 -7.86 26.58 -1.18
C LYS A 446 -8.71 25.32 -1.36
N LEU A 447 -9.46 24.94 -0.33
CA LEU A 447 -10.31 23.75 -0.30
C LEU A 447 -11.18 23.66 -1.57
N PHE A 448 -11.08 22.53 -2.29
CA PHE A 448 -11.75 22.25 -3.58
C PHE A 448 -11.34 23.14 -4.76
N SER A 449 -10.14 23.73 -4.73
CA SER A 449 -9.53 24.45 -5.86
C SER A 449 -8.93 23.51 -6.92
N SER A 450 -8.62 24.06 -8.09
CA SER A 450 -7.91 23.40 -9.19
C SER A 450 -6.39 23.39 -9.03
N ASP A 451 -5.83 24.33 -8.27
CA ASP A 451 -4.39 24.51 -8.15
C ASP A 451 -3.84 23.66 -6.99
N VAL A 452 -3.40 22.44 -7.30
CA VAL A 452 -2.66 21.60 -6.34
C VAL A 452 -1.21 22.06 -6.32
N VAL A 453 -0.71 22.46 -5.15
CA VAL A 453 0.71 22.81 -4.95
C VAL A 453 1.47 21.51 -4.67
N ASP A 454 2.35 21.08 -5.58
CA ASP A 454 3.20 19.88 -5.43
C ASP A 454 4.67 20.21 -5.08
#